data_AF-A0A7Y7TPI5-F1
#
_entry.id   AF-A0A7Y7TPI5-F1
#
_cell.length_a   1.000
_cell.length_b   1.000
_cell.length_c   1.000
_cell.angle_alpha   90.00
_cell.angle_beta   90.00
_cell.angle_gamma   90.00
#
_symmetry.space_group_name_H-M   'P 1'
#
loop_
_entity.id
_entity.type
_entity.pdbx_description
1 polymer ?
#
loop_
_entity_poly.entity_id
_entity_poly.type
_entity_poly.pdbx_seq_one_letter_code
_entity_poly.pdbx_strand_id
1 'polypeptide(L)'
;MILTSHIPFEQSGQRLDDAAKAIFPQLSKTQLRRIIDLGGCAVNQVMVRVASREVRQGDEIIIGVMEPERFVDVCLKKEELLFEDRHFLALNKASGINSQRTPYQLKGTAEYAVAMYLKGEGSSEPARVIHRLDRGTSGVMFFPKNKQAATYISDELKNSRVEKVYWAIVSDLPEQETWTVDA
;
A
#
# COMPACT_ATOMS: atom_id res chain seq x y z
N MET A 1 10.78 -6.56 8.82
CA MET A 1 10.69 -7.53 9.94
C MET A 1 9.33 -7.37 10.61
N ILE A 2 8.66 -8.45 10.99
CA ILE A 2 7.40 -8.39 11.74
C ILE A 2 7.71 -8.79 13.19
N LEU A 3 7.28 -7.99 14.15
CA LEU A 3 7.38 -8.26 15.58
C LEU A 3 5.98 -8.41 16.14
N THR A 4 5.75 -9.44 16.94
CA THR A 4 4.45 -9.72 17.57
C THR A 4 4.64 -9.96 19.05
N SER A 5 3.74 -9.41 19.88
CA SER A 5 3.71 -9.67 21.32
C SER A 5 2.33 -9.34 21.88
N HIS A 6 2.07 -9.73 23.13
CA HIS A 6 0.86 -9.37 23.87
C HIS A 6 1.18 -8.31 24.93
N ILE A 7 0.24 -7.42 25.23
CA ILE A 7 0.37 -6.42 26.28
C ILE A 7 0.40 -7.10 27.67
N PRO A 8 1.50 -6.96 28.43
CA PRO A 8 1.54 -7.41 29.82
C PRO A 8 0.64 -6.56 30.72
N PHE A 9 0.37 -7.04 31.92
CA PHE A 9 -0.45 -6.32 32.90
C PHE A 9 0.12 -4.93 33.22
N GLU A 10 1.45 -4.83 33.33
CA GLU A 10 2.20 -3.63 33.69
C GLU A 10 2.07 -2.50 32.66
N GLN A 11 1.75 -2.84 31.40
CA GLN A 11 1.55 -1.89 30.32
C GLN A 11 0.07 -1.64 29.99
N SER A 12 -0.85 -2.28 30.70
CA SER A 12 -2.28 -2.01 30.53
C SER A 12 -2.61 -0.56 30.93
N GLY A 13 -3.44 0.11 30.14
CA GLY A 13 -3.80 1.53 30.34
C GLY A 13 -2.73 2.52 29.86
N GLN A 14 -1.59 2.05 29.35
CA GLN A 14 -0.59 2.93 28.77
C GLN A 14 -0.94 3.31 27.33
N ARG A 15 -0.26 4.34 26.81
CA ARG A 15 -0.28 4.67 25.40
C ARG A 15 0.40 3.57 24.59
N LEU A 16 -0.11 3.31 23.40
CA LEU A 16 0.41 2.31 22.47
C LEU A 16 1.91 2.49 22.18
N ASP A 17 2.37 3.73 21.97
CA ASP A 17 3.80 3.99 21.73
C ASP A 17 4.70 3.74 22.94
N ASP A 18 4.20 4.00 24.15
CA ASP A 18 4.92 3.72 25.40
C ASP A 18 4.96 2.22 25.71
N ALA A 19 3.81 1.54 25.62
CA ALA A 19 3.71 0.09 25.78
C ALA A 19 4.58 -0.65 24.76
N ALA A 20 4.51 -0.25 23.48
CA ALA A 20 5.34 -0.85 22.43
C ALA A 20 6.84 -0.61 22.66
N LYS A 21 7.24 0.52 23.26
CA LYS A 21 8.65 0.77 23.59
C LYS A 21 9.15 -0.13 24.72
N ALA A 22 8.31 -0.41 25.71
CA ALA A 22 8.64 -1.35 26.77
C ALA A 22 8.78 -2.79 26.24
N ILE A 23 7.91 -3.19 25.32
CA ILE A 23 7.89 -4.56 24.75
C ILE A 23 8.97 -4.77 23.67
N PHE A 24 9.24 -3.75 22.84
CA PHE A 24 10.20 -3.81 21.75
C PHE A 24 11.35 -2.82 22.00
N PRO A 25 12.24 -3.10 22.99
CA PRO A 25 13.30 -2.18 23.39
C PRO A 25 14.29 -1.87 22.27
N GLN A 26 14.42 -2.74 21.26
CA GLN A 26 15.24 -2.55 20.07
C GLN A 26 14.77 -1.41 19.15
N LEU A 27 13.52 -0.96 19.27
CA LEU A 27 12.98 0.16 18.49
C LEU A 27 12.97 1.44 19.34
N SER A 28 13.37 2.57 18.78
CA SER A 28 13.22 3.87 19.46
C SER A 28 11.74 4.31 19.47
N LYS A 29 11.37 5.16 20.44
CA LYS A 29 10.01 5.74 20.51
C LYS A 29 9.66 6.51 19.24
N THR A 30 10.63 7.22 18.66
CA THR A 30 10.46 7.93 17.38
C THR A 30 10.18 6.98 16.22
N GLN A 31 10.93 5.86 16.13
CA GLN A 31 10.66 4.83 15.12
C GLN A 31 9.28 4.21 15.29
N LEU A 32 8.86 3.87 16.51
CA LEU A 32 7.54 3.32 16.79
C LEU A 32 6.42 4.27 16.37
N ARG A 33 6.51 5.55 16.72
CA ARG A 33 5.52 6.55 16.33
C ARG A 33 5.43 6.71 14.82
N ARG A 34 6.58 6.68 14.12
CA ARG A 34 6.62 6.68 12.65
C ARG A 34 5.95 5.44 12.07
N ILE A 35 6.29 4.25 12.57
CA ILE A 35 5.69 2.99 12.11
C ILE A 35 4.17 3.02 12.29
N ILE A 36 3.69 3.45 13.46
CA ILE A 36 2.26 3.56 13.75
C ILE A 36 1.59 4.56 12.78
N ASP A 37 2.12 5.76 12.59
CA ASP A 37 1.52 6.75 11.67
C ASP A 37 1.44 6.24 10.22
N LEU A 38 2.49 5.54 9.76
CA LEU A 38 2.55 4.92 8.43
C LEU A 38 1.62 3.70 8.31
N GLY A 39 0.98 3.27 9.40
CA GLY A 39 0.11 2.11 9.44
C GLY A 39 0.86 0.80 9.40
N GLY A 40 2.03 0.73 10.03
CA GLY A 40 2.77 -0.51 10.25
C GLY A 40 2.45 -1.16 11.59
N CYS A 41 1.35 -0.79 12.25
CA CYS A 41 0.94 -1.35 13.54
C CYS A 41 -0.48 -1.88 13.48
N ALA A 42 -0.71 -3.07 14.04
CA ALA A 42 -2.04 -3.61 14.32
C ALA A 42 -2.18 -3.96 15.81
N VAL A 43 -3.39 -3.78 16.33
CA VAL A 43 -3.80 -4.22 17.67
C VAL A 43 -5.01 -5.14 17.51
N ASN A 44 -4.90 -6.39 17.98
CA ASN A 44 -5.91 -7.44 17.78
C ASN A 44 -6.36 -7.54 16.31
N GLN A 45 -5.38 -7.65 15.39
CA GLN A 45 -5.60 -7.71 13.93
C GLN A 45 -6.23 -6.45 13.29
N VAL A 46 -6.51 -5.40 14.07
CA VAL A 46 -7.04 -4.13 13.54
C VAL A 46 -5.90 -3.14 13.38
N MET A 47 -5.73 -2.60 12.18
CA MET A 47 -4.70 -1.59 11.91
C MET A 47 -4.91 -0.31 12.73
N VAL A 48 -3.85 0.15 13.42
CA VAL A 48 -3.87 1.33 14.26
C VAL A 48 -2.84 2.35 13.79
N ARG A 49 -3.28 3.62 13.70
CA ARG A 49 -2.44 4.76 13.31
C ARG A 49 -2.32 5.84 14.37
N VAL A 50 -2.94 5.63 15.53
CA VAL A 50 -2.96 6.58 16.64
C VAL A 50 -2.03 6.08 17.74
N ALA A 51 -0.81 6.62 17.76
CA ALA A 51 0.23 6.21 18.72
C ALA A 51 -0.15 6.44 20.19
N SER A 52 -1.03 7.41 20.45
CA SER A 52 -1.53 7.72 21.80
C SER A 52 -2.76 6.90 22.21
N ARG A 53 -3.21 5.95 21.38
CA ARG A 53 -4.33 5.05 21.75
C ARG A 53 -3.95 4.27 23.00
N GLU A 54 -4.89 4.11 23.92
CA GLU A 54 -4.73 3.26 25.10
C GLU A 54 -4.79 1.77 24.73
N VAL A 55 -3.94 0.96 25.35
CA VAL A 55 -3.89 -0.50 25.17
C VAL A 55 -4.33 -1.23 26.44
N ARG A 56 -4.85 -2.45 26.30
CA ARG A 56 -5.31 -3.27 27.40
C ARG A 56 -4.46 -4.52 27.56
N GLN A 57 -4.35 -5.04 28.78
CA GLN A 57 -3.77 -6.34 29.03
C GLN A 57 -4.32 -7.40 28.06
N GLY A 58 -3.42 -8.18 27.47
CA GLY A 58 -3.77 -9.24 26.53
C GLY A 58 -4.02 -8.78 25.10
N ASP A 59 -4.05 -7.48 24.81
CA ASP A 59 -4.07 -7.00 23.43
C ASP A 59 -2.84 -7.53 22.68
N GLU A 60 -3.06 -8.16 21.53
CA GLU A 60 -1.99 -8.56 20.61
C GLU A 60 -1.53 -7.34 19.82
N ILE A 61 -0.24 -7.01 19.89
CA ILE A 61 0.38 -5.96 19.09
C ILE A 61 1.27 -6.59 18.04
N ILE A 62 1.06 -6.16 16.79
CA ILE A 62 1.92 -6.48 15.66
C ILE A 62 2.56 -5.19 15.15
N ILE A 63 3.89 -5.19 15.06
CA ILE A 63 4.70 -4.09 14.49
C ILE A 63 5.43 -4.60 13.25
N GLY A 64 5.02 -4.10 12.09
CA GLY A 64 5.75 -4.22 10.84
C GLY A 64 6.84 -3.17 10.76
N VAL A 65 8.07 -3.57 11.03
CA VAL A 65 9.25 -2.72 10.83
C VAL A 65 9.55 -2.69 9.34
N MET A 66 9.18 -1.58 8.71
CA MET A 66 9.61 -1.23 7.36
C MET A 66 11.10 -0.85 7.37
N GLU A 67 11.84 -1.25 6.35
CA GLU A 67 13.17 -0.69 6.13
C GLU A 67 13.04 0.81 5.80
N PRO A 68 13.81 1.71 6.45
CA PRO A 68 13.64 3.16 6.34
C PRO A 68 13.65 3.71 4.91
N GLU A 69 14.40 3.07 4.02
CA GLU A 69 14.57 3.42 2.60
C GLU A 69 13.37 3.02 1.73
N ARG A 70 12.42 2.22 2.25
CA ARG A 70 11.30 1.67 1.47
C ARG A 70 10.05 2.55 1.47
N PHE A 71 9.99 3.58 2.30
CA PHE A 71 8.86 4.50 2.34
C PHE A 71 9.13 5.72 1.45
N VAL A 72 8.32 5.88 0.42
CA VAL A 72 8.26 7.09 -0.41
C VAL A 72 6.91 7.74 -0.17
N ASP A 73 6.90 9.02 0.18
CA ASP A 73 5.64 9.77 0.24
C ASP A 73 5.19 10.06 -1.19
N VAL A 74 4.04 9.53 -1.56
CA VAL A 74 3.50 9.63 -2.92
C VAL A 74 2.31 10.57 -2.85
N CYS A 75 2.49 11.78 -3.35
CA CYS A 75 1.44 12.75 -3.55
C CYS A 75 1.18 12.85 -5.06
N LEU A 76 -0.06 12.64 -5.48
CA LEU A 76 -0.44 12.76 -6.88
C LEU A 76 -1.00 14.15 -7.15
N LYS A 77 -0.47 14.79 -8.19
CA LYS A 77 -1.02 15.98 -8.81
C LYS A 77 -1.68 15.61 -10.13
N LYS A 78 -2.62 16.43 -10.57
CA LYS A 78 -3.37 16.16 -11.80
C LYS A 78 -2.47 16.09 -13.03
N GLU A 79 -1.42 16.91 -13.07
CA GLU A 79 -0.47 16.98 -14.18
C GLU A 79 0.44 15.74 -14.28
N GLU A 80 0.49 14.92 -13.22
CA GLU A 80 1.28 13.68 -13.15
C GLU A 80 0.47 12.46 -13.61
N LEU A 81 -0.83 12.64 -13.87
CA LEU A 81 -1.69 11.59 -14.39
C LEU A 81 -1.47 11.44 -15.89
N LEU A 82 -1.40 10.19 -16.35
CA LEU A 82 -1.36 9.86 -17.78
C LEU A 82 -2.73 10.06 -18.44
N PHE A 83 -3.79 9.86 -17.66
CA PHE A 83 -5.16 9.98 -18.12
C PHE A 83 -6.10 10.20 -16.94
N GLU A 84 -7.15 10.99 -17.13
CA GLU A 84 -8.25 11.07 -16.19
C GLU A 84 -9.55 11.48 -16.92
N ASP A 85 -10.63 10.75 -16.66
CA ASP A 85 -11.97 11.13 -17.05
C ASP A 85 -12.98 10.98 -15.89
N ARG A 86 -14.28 10.90 -16.21
CA ARG A 86 -15.35 10.74 -15.22
C ARG A 86 -15.37 9.35 -14.55
N HIS A 87 -14.79 8.33 -15.18
CA HIS A 87 -14.87 6.93 -14.76
C HIS A 87 -13.53 6.33 -14.37
N PHE A 88 -12.43 6.78 -14.97
CA PHE A 88 -11.11 6.18 -14.87
C PHE A 88 -10.03 7.24 -14.65
N LEU A 89 -8.94 6.79 -14.06
CA LEU A 89 -7.70 7.53 -13.86
C LEU A 89 -6.55 6.57 -14.17
N ALA A 90 -5.51 7.04 -14.85
CA ALA A 90 -4.27 6.31 -15.05
C ALA A 90 -3.08 7.14 -14.58
N LEU A 91 -2.19 6.52 -13.82
CA LEU A 91 -0.92 7.10 -13.40
C LEU A 91 0.25 6.27 -13.91
N ASN A 92 1.40 6.93 -14.05
CA ASN A 92 2.67 6.23 -14.23
C ASN A 92 3.25 5.90 -12.85
N LYS A 93 3.07 4.66 -12.39
CA LYS A 93 3.67 4.23 -11.11
C LYS A 93 5.18 4.13 -11.28
N ALA A 94 5.94 4.83 -10.44
CA ALA A 94 7.39 4.67 -10.40
C ALA A 94 7.80 3.29 -9.84
N SER A 95 9.01 2.85 -10.20
CA SER A 95 9.65 1.70 -9.56
C SER A 95 9.95 2.01 -8.08
N GLY A 96 9.92 0.99 -7.23
CA GLY A 96 10.09 1.10 -5.77
C GLY A 96 8.79 1.32 -5.00
N ILE A 97 7.72 1.75 -5.68
CA ILE A 97 6.39 2.01 -5.07
C ILE A 97 5.53 0.75 -5.12
N ASN A 98 4.90 0.42 -3.99
CA ASN A 98 3.91 -0.66 -3.91
C ASN A 98 2.59 -0.25 -4.58
N SER A 99 2.00 -1.15 -5.35
CA SER A 99 0.70 -0.92 -6.02
C SER A 99 -0.44 -0.67 -5.03
N GLN A 100 -0.48 -1.43 -3.94
CA GLN A 100 -1.56 -1.38 -2.94
C GLN A 100 -0.98 -1.37 -1.53
N ARG A 101 -1.76 -0.88 -0.55
CA ARG A 101 -1.44 -1.00 0.87
C ARG A 101 -1.16 -2.45 1.25
N THR A 102 -0.23 -2.65 2.17
CA THR A 102 0.04 -3.95 2.79
C THR A 102 -0.33 -3.88 4.28
N PRO A 103 -0.43 -5.01 4.99
CA PRO A 103 -0.67 -5.02 6.44
C PRO A 103 0.35 -4.22 7.25
N TYR A 104 1.49 -3.84 6.65
CA TYR A 104 2.56 -3.13 7.33
C TYR A 104 2.92 -1.79 6.68
N GLN A 105 2.14 -1.36 5.69
CA GLN A 105 2.33 -0.10 4.97
C GLN A 105 0.98 0.41 4.45
N LEU A 106 0.35 1.32 5.19
CA LEU A 106 -0.92 1.94 4.79
C LEU A 106 -0.76 3.24 4.00
N LYS A 107 0.47 3.79 3.93
CA LYS A 107 0.83 5.00 3.17
C LYS A 107 1.92 4.72 2.14
N GLY A 108 2.14 5.64 1.21
CA GLY A 108 3.25 5.54 0.25
C GLY A 108 3.08 4.43 -0.78
N THR A 109 1.83 4.13 -1.12
CA THR A 109 1.45 3.18 -2.18
C THR A 109 0.69 3.93 -3.27
N ALA A 110 0.67 3.39 -4.49
CA ALA A 110 -0.08 4.00 -5.60
C ALA A 110 -1.57 4.11 -5.25
N GLU A 111 -2.17 3.05 -4.70
CA GLU A 111 -3.54 3.06 -4.20
C GLU A 111 -3.78 4.16 -3.14
N TYR A 112 -2.88 4.33 -2.16
CA TYR A 112 -3.04 5.36 -1.15
C TYR A 112 -3.02 6.76 -1.78
N ALA A 113 -2.09 7.00 -2.71
CA ALA A 113 -1.98 8.29 -3.39
C ALA A 113 -3.24 8.61 -4.21
N VAL A 114 -3.78 7.63 -4.93
CA VAL A 114 -5.04 7.76 -5.68
C VAL A 114 -6.21 8.02 -4.73
N ALA A 115 -6.29 7.29 -3.61
CA ALA A 115 -7.34 7.51 -2.62
C ALA A 115 -7.32 8.93 -2.05
N MET A 116 -6.12 9.46 -1.74
CA MET A 116 -5.97 10.83 -1.25
C MET A 116 -6.30 11.87 -2.32
N TYR A 117 -5.89 11.64 -3.56
CA TYR A 117 -6.21 12.50 -4.70
C TYR A 117 -7.74 12.58 -4.92
N LEU A 118 -8.42 11.44 -5.05
CA LEU A 118 -9.87 11.39 -5.25
C LEU A 118 -10.64 12.01 -4.08
N LYS A 119 -10.16 11.82 -2.84
CA LYS A 119 -10.73 12.47 -1.66
C LYS A 119 -10.57 14.00 -1.72
N GLY A 120 -9.43 14.50 -2.21
CA GLY A 120 -9.19 15.92 -2.45
C GLY A 120 -10.17 16.51 -3.46
N GLU A 121 -10.55 15.73 -4.47
CA GLU A 121 -11.59 16.07 -5.46
C GLU A 121 -13.03 15.89 -4.93
N GLY A 122 -13.21 15.57 -3.65
CA GLY A 122 -14.53 15.42 -3.00
C GLY A 122 -15.17 14.05 -3.15
N SER A 123 -14.47 13.04 -3.67
CA SER A 123 -14.98 11.68 -3.73
C SER A 123 -15.01 11.03 -2.34
N SER A 124 -16.11 10.32 -2.06
CA SER A 124 -16.23 9.42 -0.90
C SER A 124 -15.96 7.95 -1.23
N GLU A 125 -15.77 7.63 -2.52
CA GLU A 125 -15.46 6.29 -2.96
C GLU A 125 -14.00 5.93 -2.62
N PRO A 126 -13.73 4.70 -2.13
CA PRO A 126 -12.37 4.24 -1.96
C PRO A 126 -11.69 4.03 -3.32
N ALA A 127 -10.37 4.19 -3.37
CA ALA A 127 -9.60 3.73 -4.52
C ALA A 127 -9.69 2.19 -4.64
N ARG A 128 -9.90 1.70 -5.86
CA ARG A 128 -10.07 0.26 -6.14
C ARG A 128 -8.91 -0.21 -7.02
N VAL A 129 -8.18 -1.21 -6.52
CA VAL A 129 -7.08 -1.83 -7.25
C VAL A 129 -7.63 -3.02 -8.04
N ILE A 130 -7.63 -2.91 -9.37
CA ILE A 130 -8.14 -3.94 -10.29
C ILE A 130 -7.02 -4.78 -10.92
N HIS A 131 -5.80 -4.27 -10.92
CA HIS A 131 -4.59 -4.95 -11.34
C HIS A 131 -3.41 -4.35 -10.56
N ARG A 132 -2.28 -5.04 -10.57
CA ARG A 132 -1.09 -4.64 -9.81
C ARG A 132 0.14 -4.74 -10.68
N LEU A 133 1.07 -3.83 -10.44
CA LEU A 133 2.47 -3.95 -10.83
C LEU A 133 3.29 -4.36 -9.61
N ASP A 134 4.35 -5.13 -9.82
CA ASP A 134 5.29 -5.43 -8.75
C ASP A 134 6.00 -4.15 -8.30
N ARG A 135 6.59 -4.20 -7.09
CA ARG A 135 7.28 -3.04 -6.52
C ARG A 135 8.38 -2.53 -7.45
N GLY A 136 9.16 -3.44 -8.03
CA GLY A 136 10.26 -3.11 -8.96
C GLY A 136 9.81 -2.65 -10.35
N THR A 137 8.54 -2.89 -10.71
CA THR A 137 8.01 -2.59 -12.04
C THR A 137 7.43 -1.19 -12.08
N SER A 138 7.92 -0.34 -12.97
CA SER A 138 7.29 0.94 -13.30
C SER A 138 6.25 0.78 -14.41
N GLY A 139 5.39 1.78 -14.57
CA GLY A 139 4.49 1.85 -15.72
C GLY A 139 3.06 2.16 -15.34
N VAL A 140 2.16 1.91 -16.31
CA VAL A 140 0.77 2.35 -16.23
C VAL A 140 0.01 1.52 -15.19
N MET A 141 -0.50 2.20 -14.17
CA MET A 141 -1.59 1.69 -13.35
C MET A 141 -2.84 2.52 -13.60
N PHE A 142 -3.98 1.85 -13.71
CA PHE A 142 -5.25 2.53 -13.92
C PHE A 142 -6.28 2.09 -12.89
N PHE A 143 -7.16 3.02 -12.52
CA PHE A 143 -8.06 2.95 -11.38
C PHE A 143 -9.46 3.40 -11.82
N PRO A 144 -10.51 2.61 -11.52
CA PRO A 144 -11.88 3.07 -11.65
C PRO A 144 -12.22 4.03 -10.51
N LYS A 145 -12.89 5.14 -10.83
CA LYS A 145 -13.29 6.19 -9.89
C LYS A 145 -14.61 5.90 -9.17
N ASN A 146 -15.37 4.90 -9.61
CA ASN A 146 -16.66 4.51 -9.03
C ASN A 146 -16.92 3.01 -9.20
N LYS A 147 -17.93 2.50 -8.49
CA LYS A 147 -18.30 1.07 -8.49
C LYS A 147 -18.66 0.53 -9.88
N GLN A 148 -19.40 1.30 -10.69
CA GLN A 148 -19.83 0.87 -12.02
C GLN A 148 -18.63 0.67 -12.95
N ALA A 149 -17.70 1.63 -12.99
CA ALA A 149 -16.46 1.54 -13.75
C ALA A 149 -15.60 0.36 -13.29
N ALA A 150 -15.58 0.08 -11.98
CA ALA A 150 -14.85 -1.05 -11.42
C ALA A 150 -15.42 -2.39 -11.87
N THR A 151 -16.74 -2.56 -11.83
CA THR A 151 -17.40 -3.78 -12.33
C THR A 151 -17.11 -3.99 -13.81
N TYR A 152 -17.31 -2.96 -14.63
CA TYR A 152 -17.06 -3.02 -16.07
C TYR A 152 -15.65 -3.50 -16.39
N ILE A 153 -14.64 -2.86 -15.82
CA ILE A 153 -13.26 -3.21 -16.17
C ILE A 153 -12.82 -4.55 -15.57
N SER A 154 -13.32 -4.94 -14.40
CA SER A 154 -13.08 -6.28 -13.88
C SER A 154 -13.59 -7.36 -14.85
N ASP A 155 -14.72 -7.13 -15.50
CA ASP A 155 -15.24 -8.03 -16.53
C ASP A 155 -14.38 -7.99 -17.81
N GLU A 156 -13.90 -6.83 -18.25
CA GLU A 156 -12.98 -6.73 -19.40
C GLU A 156 -11.67 -7.50 -19.15
N LEU A 157 -11.09 -7.35 -17.96
CA LEU A 157 -9.88 -8.07 -17.54
C LEU A 157 -10.11 -9.58 -17.47
N LYS A 158 -11.23 -10.00 -16.88
CA LYS A 158 -11.60 -11.41 -16.74
C LYS A 158 -11.78 -12.10 -18.08
N ASN A 159 -12.28 -11.38 -19.08
CA ASN A 159 -12.50 -11.89 -20.42
C ASN A 159 -11.33 -11.62 -21.38
N SER A 160 -10.16 -11.25 -20.87
CA SER A 160 -8.94 -10.98 -21.65
C SER A 160 -9.13 -9.95 -22.78
N ARG A 161 -10.02 -8.97 -22.58
CA ARG A 161 -10.27 -7.86 -23.54
C ARG A 161 -9.35 -6.66 -23.33
N VAL A 162 -8.47 -6.73 -22.35
CA VAL A 162 -7.48 -5.69 -22.03
C VAL A 162 -6.10 -6.18 -22.44
N GLU A 163 -5.50 -5.49 -23.41
CA GLU A 163 -4.11 -5.70 -23.79
C GLU A 163 -3.17 -4.94 -22.84
N LYS A 164 -2.11 -5.61 -22.39
CA LYS A 164 -1.05 -5.01 -21.55
C LYS A 164 0.30 -5.33 -22.18
N VAL A 165 1.04 -4.28 -22.54
CA VAL A 165 2.37 -4.40 -23.14
C VAL A 165 3.42 -3.99 -22.12
N TYR A 166 4.45 -4.83 -21.96
CA TYR A 166 5.58 -4.58 -21.08
C TYR A 166 6.86 -4.49 -21.90
N TRP A 167 7.67 -3.47 -21.62
CA TRP A 167 9.02 -3.37 -22.16
C TRP A 167 10.00 -3.80 -21.07
N ALA A 168 10.89 -4.72 -21.42
CA ALA A 168 11.89 -5.27 -20.51
C ALA A 168 13.25 -5.33 -21.21
N ILE A 169 14.31 -5.21 -20.41
CA ILE A 169 15.67 -5.51 -20.83
C ILE A 169 16.02 -6.87 -20.23
N VAL A 170 16.48 -7.80 -21.07
CA VAL A 170 16.87 -9.16 -20.68
C VAL A 170 18.39 -9.31 -20.70
N SER A 171 18.93 -10.25 -19.93
CA SER A 171 20.38 -10.49 -19.83
C SER A 171 20.97 -11.07 -21.12
N ASP A 172 20.21 -11.93 -21.78
CA ASP A 172 20.64 -12.71 -22.94
C ASP A 172 19.71 -12.47 -24.12
N LEU A 173 20.26 -12.58 -25.33
CA LEU A 173 19.47 -12.48 -26.55
C LEU A 173 18.55 -13.70 -26.67
N PRO A 174 17.21 -13.52 -26.79
CA PRO A 174 16.31 -14.63 -27.03
C PRO A 174 16.65 -15.36 -28.34
N GLU A 175 16.49 -16.68 -28.36
CA GLU A 175 16.74 -17.50 -29.57
C GLU A 175 15.79 -17.16 -30.73
N GLN A 176 14.60 -16.62 -30.41
CA GLN A 176 13.56 -16.27 -31.37
C GLN A 176 13.10 -14.83 -31.14
N GLU A 177 12.76 -14.12 -32.22
CA GLU A 177 12.23 -12.74 -32.14
C GLU A 177 10.83 -12.68 -31.50
N THR A 178 10.06 -13.78 -31.57
CA THR A 178 8.73 -13.87 -30.97
C THR A 178 8.47 -15.30 -30.55
N TRP A 179 8.00 -15.47 -29.32
CA TRP A 179 7.54 -16.75 -28.78
C TRP A 179 6.39 -16.50 -27.81
N THR A 180 5.68 -17.57 -27.45
CA THR A 180 4.63 -17.53 -26.42
C THR A 180 5.02 -18.43 -25.28
N VAL A 181 4.87 -17.94 -24.05
CA VAL A 181 5.05 -18.72 -22.83
C VAL A 181 3.68 -18.86 -22.18
N ASP A 182 3.29 -20.09 -21.89
CA ASP A 182 2.15 -20.42 -21.03
C ASP A 182 2.71 -20.87 -19.68
N ALA A 183 2.50 -20.06 -18.64
CA ALA A 183 3.15 -20.18 -17.33
C ALA A 183 2.13 -20.13 -16.19
#